data_AF-A0A948HH14-F1
#
_entry.id   AF-A0A948HH14-F1
#
_cell.length_a   1.000
_cell.length_b   1.000
_cell.length_c   1.000
_cell.angle_alpha   90.00
_cell.angle_beta   90.00
_cell.angle_gamma   90.00
#
_symmetry.space_group_name_H-M   'P 1'
#
loop_
_entity.id
_entity.type
_entity.pdbx_description
1 polymer ?
#
loop_
_entity_poly.entity_id
_entity_poly.type
_entity_poly.pdbx_seq_one_letter_code
_entity_poly.pdbx_strand_id
1 'polypeptide(L)'
;MRYFLILGLVLFLAAGCSFGPKEVVLDSFEGVISAETVDYGSSEDSLVTVGADKSLKACGEQSLKVLYDLKPSGYMWIARGYGLDVVGAALWEVVPQDVKWRSYKSISVSMYGNNSGAVVAFDIKDKGGEIFRFLLEDDFSGWKEIICPFEQFFVRADWQPETAERNQVIDFPVMSFQFEPRLPGIGTYYFDCVKLVKTKK
;
A
#
# COMPACT_ATOMS: atom_id res chain seq x y z
N MET A 1 -42.35 11.91 58.85
CA MET A 1 -42.13 11.12 57.61
C MET A 1 -42.50 12.03 56.45
N ARG A 2 -41.58 12.72 55.73
CA ARG A 2 -40.71 12.23 54.63
C ARG A 2 -41.41 11.11 53.84
N TYR A 3 -41.72 11.23 52.54
CA TYR A 3 -40.83 11.52 51.42
C TYR A 3 -41.58 12.17 50.23
N PHE A 4 -40.95 13.14 49.57
CA PHE A 4 -41.31 13.61 48.22
C PHE A 4 -40.55 12.77 47.18
N LEU A 5 -41.24 12.17 46.23
CA LEU A 5 -40.67 11.39 45.13
C LEU A 5 -40.31 12.35 43.98
N ILE A 6 -39.02 12.51 43.68
CA ILE A 6 -38.54 13.28 42.52
C ILE A 6 -38.42 12.31 41.35
N LEU A 7 -39.23 12.51 40.31
CA LEU A 7 -39.15 11.79 39.05
C LEU A 7 -38.07 12.45 38.18
N GLY A 8 -36.87 11.87 38.15
CA GLY A 8 -35.77 12.32 37.30
C GLY A 8 -35.95 11.82 35.86
N LEU A 9 -36.21 12.73 34.93
CA LEU A 9 -36.20 12.48 33.49
C LEU A 9 -34.74 12.42 33.01
N VAL A 10 -34.24 11.22 32.70
CA VAL A 10 -32.92 11.02 32.10
C VAL A 10 -33.05 11.21 30.59
N LEU A 11 -32.53 12.33 30.06
CA LEU A 11 -32.34 12.54 28.63
C LEU A 11 -31.11 11.74 28.16
N PHE A 12 -31.34 10.66 27.40
CA PHE A 12 -30.29 10.02 26.60
C PHE A 12 -30.10 10.81 25.30
N LEU A 13 -29.08 11.68 25.26
CA LEU A 13 -28.60 12.27 24.01
C LEU A 13 -27.67 11.26 23.32
N ALA A 14 -28.21 10.49 22.38
CA ALA A 14 -27.44 9.68 21.44
C ALA A 14 -26.81 10.59 20.36
N ALA A 15 -25.66 11.18 20.64
CA ALA A 15 -24.85 11.85 19.62
C ALA A 15 -23.93 10.83 18.92
N GLY A 16 -24.52 9.97 18.10
CA GLY A 16 -23.80 8.98 17.30
C GLY A 16 -23.39 9.51 15.94
N CYS A 17 -22.51 10.52 15.87
CA CYS A 17 -21.78 10.79 14.63
C CYS A 17 -20.61 9.80 14.54
N SER A 18 -20.86 8.60 14.04
CA SER A 18 -19.78 7.69 13.63
C SER A 18 -19.15 8.25 12.35
N PHE A 19 -18.14 9.11 12.52
CA PHE A 19 -17.18 9.35 11.46
C PHE A 19 -16.39 8.06 11.29
N GLY A 20 -16.68 7.30 10.23
CA GLY A 20 -15.88 6.12 9.87
C GLY A 20 -14.39 6.49 9.78
N PRO A 21 -13.48 5.52 10.00
CA PRO A 21 -12.08 5.80 10.26
C PRO A 21 -11.47 6.66 9.15
N LYS A 22 -10.62 7.61 9.56
CA LYS A 22 -9.96 8.57 8.65
C LYS A 22 -9.04 7.86 7.65
N GLU A 23 -8.49 6.73 8.08
CA GLU A 23 -7.62 5.85 7.33
C GLU A 23 -7.99 4.37 7.55
N VAL A 24 -7.64 3.52 6.60
CA VAL A 24 -7.73 2.06 6.73
C VAL A 24 -6.38 1.50 6.37
N VAL A 25 -5.77 0.73 7.27
CA VAL A 25 -4.53 -0.01 6.97
C VAL A 25 -4.90 -1.19 6.10
N LEU A 26 -4.22 -1.26 4.96
CA LEU A 26 -4.35 -2.35 4.00
C LEU A 26 -3.32 -3.44 4.27
N ASP A 27 -2.07 -3.05 4.51
CA ASP A 27 -0.95 -3.94 4.81
C ASP A 27 0.15 -3.16 5.57
N SER A 28 0.48 -3.57 6.80
CA SER A 28 1.64 -3.11 7.56
C SER A 28 2.81 -4.10 7.54
N PHE A 29 2.79 -5.06 6.62
CA PHE A 29 3.83 -6.07 6.42
C PHE A 29 4.12 -6.92 7.65
N GLU A 30 3.12 -7.13 8.49
CA GLU A 30 3.22 -8.00 9.66
C GLU A 30 3.28 -9.48 9.28
N GLY A 31 3.96 -10.27 10.12
CA GLY A 31 4.13 -11.70 9.93
C GLY A 31 5.40 -12.08 9.16
N VAL A 32 5.37 -13.21 8.46
CA VAL A 32 6.55 -13.71 7.72
C VAL A 32 6.69 -12.93 6.41
N ILE A 33 7.90 -12.46 6.11
CA ILE A 33 8.27 -11.86 4.82
C ILE A 33 9.28 -12.78 4.14
N SER A 34 8.85 -13.45 3.08
CA SER A 34 9.64 -14.42 2.31
C SER A 34 9.05 -14.61 0.90
N ALA A 35 9.64 -15.51 0.10
CA ALA A 35 9.13 -15.86 -1.24
C ALA A 35 7.75 -16.53 -1.23
N GLU A 36 7.31 -17.02 -0.07
CA GLU A 36 5.98 -17.60 0.12
C GLU A 36 4.93 -16.55 0.45
N THR A 37 5.34 -15.36 0.90
CA THR A 37 4.42 -14.29 1.37
C THR A 37 4.58 -12.98 0.61
N VAL A 38 5.51 -12.89 -0.33
CA VAL A 38 5.67 -11.74 -1.21
C VAL A 38 5.93 -12.26 -2.61
N ASP A 39 5.17 -11.75 -3.59
CA ASP A 39 5.46 -12.03 -5.00
C ASP A 39 6.53 -11.06 -5.47
N TYR A 40 7.74 -11.55 -5.69
CA TYR A 40 8.83 -10.72 -6.17
C TYR A 40 9.67 -11.44 -7.21
N GLY A 41 10.31 -10.67 -8.06
CA GLY A 41 11.22 -11.18 -9.06
C GLY A 41 11.95 -10.08 -9.81
N SER A 42 12.83 -10.49 -10.71
CA SER A 42 13.68 -9.60 -11.50
C SER A 42 14.03 -10.20 -12.85
N SER A 43 14.52 -9.38 -13.77
CA SER A 43 15.19 -9.83 -15.00
C SER A 43 16.45 -10.66 -14.68
N GLU A 44 16.88 -11.53 -15.60
CA GLU A 44 17.94 -12.55 -15.43
C GLU A 44 19.21 -12.06 -14.70
N ASP A 45 19.76 -10.89 -15.06
CA ASP A 45 21.00 -10.38 -14.46
C ASP A 45 20.80 -9.47 -13.24
N SER A 46 19.54 -9.19 -12.89
CA SER A 46 19.17 -8.37 -11.73
C SER A 46 18.76 -9.26 -10.57
N LEU A 47 18.86 -8.73 -9.35
CA LEU A 47 18.49 -9.43 -8.14
C LEU A 47 17.60 -8.55 -7.27
N VAL A 48 16.57 -9.14 -6.68
CA VAL A 48 15.81 -8.54 -5.59
C VAL A 48 15.52 -9.60 -4.53
N THR A 49 15.66 -9.22 -3.27
CA THR A 49 15.26 -10.05 -2.12
C THR A 49 14.47 -9.21 -1.13
N VAL A 50 13.63 -9.90 -0.35
CA VAL A 50 12.76 -9.29 0.65
C VAL A 50 13.03 -9.89 2.03
N GLY A 51 12.76 -9.11 3.06
CA GLY A 51 12.78 -9.57 4.44
C GLY A 51 12.09 -8.60 5.38
N ALA A 52 11.94 -9.00 6.64
CA ALA A 52 11.41 -8.13 7.68
C ALA A 52 12.54 -7.40 8.40
N ASP A 53 12.36 -6.10 8.65
CA ASP A 53 13.21 -5.34 9.57
C ASP A 53 12.41 -4.90 10.80
N LYS A 54 12.81 -5.39 11.98
CA LYS A 54 12.15 -5.08 13.26
C LYS A 54 12.67 -3.81 13.94
N SER A 55 13.82 -3.32 13.46
CA SER A 55 14.52 -2.15 14.01
C SER A 55 14.12 -0.86 13.30
N LEU A 56 13.76 -0.96 12.02
CA LEU A 56 13.37 0.18 11.19
C LEU A 56 11.93 0.00 10.72
N LYS A 57 10.99 0.72 11.34
CA LYS A 57 9.55 0.58 11.09
C LYS A 57 8.80 1.90 11.26
N ALA A 58 7.72 2.08 10.51
CA ALA A 58 6.83 3.23 10.57
C ALA A 58 5.54 2.92 11.34
N CYS A 59 5.06 1.68 11.29
CA CYS A 59 3.99 1.16 12.14
C CYS A 59 4.27 -0.30 12.54
N GLY A 60 3.37 -0.87 13.33
CA GLY A 60 3.45 -2.27 13.72
C GLY A 60 4.76 -2.64 14.43
N GLU A 61 5.23 -3.86 14.18
CA GLU A 61 6.41 -4.46 14.78
C GLU A 61 7.58 -4.61 13.79
N GLN A 62 7.33 -4.49 12.49
CA GLN A 62 8.34 -4.61 11.43
C GLN A 62 7.97 -3.83 10.17
N SER A 63 8.94 -3.63 9.28
CA SER A 63 8.70 -3.15 7.91
C SER A 63 9.15 -4.16 6.85
N LEU A 64 8.69 -3.97 5.61
CA LEU A 64 9.23 -4.65 4.45
C LEU A 64 10.59 -4.03 4.09
N LYS A 65 11.65 -4.82 4.17
CA LYS A 65 12.97 -4.52 3.63
C LYS A 65 13.12 -5.11 2.24
N VAL A 66 13.55 -4.29 1.30
CA VAL A 66 13.86 -4.69 -0.08
C VAL A 66 15.35 -4.44 -0.32
N LEU A 67 16.09 -5.50 -0.61
CA LEU A 67 17.48 -5.42 -1.09
C LEU A 67 17.48 -5.67 -2.59
N TYR A 68 18.16 -4.83 -3.37
CA TYR A 68 18.16 -4.99 -4.83
C TYR A 68 19.51 -4.68 -5.46
N ASP A 69 19.75 -5.30 -6.61
CA ASP A 69 20.79 -4.99 -7.60
C ASP A 69 20.12 -4.96 -8.98
N LEU A 70 19.83 -3.76 -9.47
CA LEU A 70 19.17 -3.53 -10.77
C LEU A 70 20.22 -3.29 -11.85
N LYS A 71 20.24 -4.13 -12.90
CA LYS A 71 21.07 -3.89 -14.08
C LYS A 71 20.42 -2.89 -15.04
N PRO A 72 21.21 -2.17 -15.84
CA PRO A 72 20.67 -1.30 -16.89
C PRO A 72 19.69 -2.05 -17.78
N SER A 73 18.53 -1.45 -18.05
CA SER A 73 17.41 -2.05 -18.81
C SER A 73 16.73 -3.26 -18.15
N GLY A 74 17.14 -3.65 -16.95
CA GLY A 74 16.47 -4.68 -16.16
C GLY A 74 15.13 -4.22 -15.61
N TYR A 75 14.40 -5.16 -15.01
CA TYR A 75 13.17 -4.89 -14.27
C TYR A 75 13.14 -5.71 -12.98
N MET A 76 12.33 -5.28 -12.03
CA MET A 76 12.00 -6.02 -10.83
C MET A 76 10.64 -5.59 -10.30
N TRP A 77 10.03 -6.44 -9.49
CA TRP A 77 8.78 -6.14 -8.79
C TRP A 77 8.80 -6.75 -7.40
N ILE A 78 8.09 -6.11 -6.47
CA ILE A 78 7.84 -6.59 -5.13
C ILE A 78 6.36 -6.33 -4.82
N ALA A 79 5.54 -7.37 -4.76
CA ALA A 79 4.09 -7.27 -4.81
C ALA A 79 3.38 -8.01 -3.67
N ARG A 80 2.24 -7.45 -3.29
CA ARG A 80 1.32 -7.97 -2.26
C ARG A 80 -0.12 -7.85 -2.73
N GLY A 81 -0.95 -8.80 -2.34
CA GLY A 81 -2.37 -8.87 -2.66
C GLY A 81 -2.79 -10.11 -3.44
N TYR A 82 -3.95 -10.03 -4.08
CA TYR A 82 -4.59 -11.13 -4.81
C TYR A 82 -4.23 -11.13 -6.30
N GLY A 83 -4.38 -12.27 -6.97
CA GLY A 83 -4.15 -12.39 -8.41
C GLY A 83 -2.66 -12.23 -8.78
N LEU A 84 -1.81 -12.73 -7.89
CA LEU A 84 -0.36 -12.80 -7.98
C LEU A 84 0.07 -14.27 -8.11
N ASP A 85 1.28 -14.54 -8.57
CA ASP A 85 1.81 -15.89 -8.74
C ASP A 85 2.04 -16.56 -7.38
N VAL A 86 2.44 -15.76 -6.38
CA VAL A 86 2.56 -16.20 -4.99
C VAL A 86 1.22 -16.00 -4.29
N VAL A 87 0.44 -17.09 -4.16
CA VAL A 87 -0.87 -17.08 -3.48
C VAL A 87 -0.78 -16.57 -2.04
N GLY A 88 0.32 -16.87 -1.34
CA GLY A 88 0.54 -16.42 0.04
C GLY A 88 0.86 -14.92 0.17
N ALA A 89 1.00 -14.18 -0.94
CA ALA A 89 1.15 -12.73 -0.93
C ALA A 89 -0.15 -11.98 -0.63
N ALA A 90 -1.29 -12.68 -0.59
CA ALA A 90 -2.61 -12.14 -0.34
C ALA A 90 -2.92 -11.91 1.17
N LEU A 91 -2.01 -11.27 1.90
CA LEU A 91 -2.18 -10.97 3.33
C LEU A 91 -2.58 -9.51 3.55
N TRP A 92 -3.86 -9.20 3.32
CA TRP A 92 -4.44 -7.91 3.68
C TRP A 92 -4.90 -7.92 5.14
N GLU A 93 -4.75 -6.80 5.84
CA GLU A 93 -5.30 -6.61 7.20
C GLU A 93 -6.81 -6.41 7.21
N VAL A 94 -7.38 -6.09 6.07
CA VAL A 94 -8.82 -5.95 5.85
C VAL A 94 -9.24 -6.81 4.67
N VAL A 95 -10.48 -7.26 4.64
CA VAL A 95 -11.06 -7.89 3.45
C VAL A 95 -11.35 -6.79 2.43
N PRO A 96 -10.63 -6.69 1.29
CA PRO A 96 -10.78 -5.55 0.38
C PRO A 96 -12.19 -5.36 -0.17
N GLN A 97 -12.97 -6.44 -0.30
CA GLN A 97 -14.37 -6.40 -0.76
C GLN A 97 -15.30 -5.68 0.23
N ASP A 98 -14.97 -5.68 1.53
CA ASP A 98 -15.78 -5.04 2.57
C ASP A 98 -15.47 -3.55 2.75
N VAL A 99 -14.37 -3.08 2.16
CA VAL A 99 -13.92 -1.70 2.24
C VAL A 99 -14.76 -0.80 1.32
N LYS A 100 -15.22 0.33 1.86
CA LYS A 100 -15.91 1.37 1.06
C LYS A 100 -14.90 2.24 0.28
N TRP A 101 -14.18 1.67 -0.68
CA TRP A 101 -13.07 2.30 -1.41
C TRP A 101 -13.36 3.71 -1.92
N ARG A 102 -14.55 3.94 -2.48
CA ARG A 102 -14.94 5.25 -3.04
C ARG A 102 -15.03 6.38 -2.00
N SER A 103 -15.04 6.05 -0.71
CA SER A 103 -14.97 7.03 0.38
C SER A 103 -13.56 7.56 0.66
N TYR A 104 -12.53 6.89 0.12
CA TYR A 104 -11.13 7.29 0.16
C TYR A 104 -10.74 7.92 -1.17
N LYS A 105 -9.74 8.81 -1.13
CA LYS A 105 -9.29 9.56 -2.31
C LYS A 105 -7.87 9.23 -2.73
N SER A 106 -7.13 8.57 -1.85
CA SER A 106 -5.74 8.21 -2.07
C SER A 106 -5.44 6.88 -1.40
N ILE A 107 -4.44 6.21 -1.94
CA ILE A 107 -3.67 5.18 -1.22
C ILE A 107 -2.38 5.85 -0.74
N SER A 108 -1.91 5.53 0.46
CA SER A 108 -0.63 6.00 0.98
C SER A 108 0.28 4.84 1.32
N VAL A 109 1.58 5.13 1.32
CA VAL A 109 2.64 4.22 1.75
C VAL A 109 3.66 5.01 2.54
N SER A 110 4.14 4.44 3.65
CA SER A 110 5.34 4.93 4.32
C SER A 110 6.55 4.36 3.61
N MET A 111 7.46 5.24 3.19
CA MET A 111 8.74 4.88 2.60
C MET A 111 9.85 5.47 3.46
N TYR A 112 10.91 4.69 3.70
CA TYR A 112 12.13 5.21 4.31
C TYR A 112 13.05 5.75 3.20
N GLY A 113 13.19 7.06 3.15
CA GLY A 113 13.97 7.75 2.14
C GLY A 113 15.47 7.73 2.46
N ASN A 114 16.27 7.56 1.41
CA ASN A 114 17.72 7.63 1.43
C ASN A 114 18.24 8.94 0.81
N ASN A 115 17.34 9.81 0.32
CA ASN A 115 17.64 11.04 -0.42
C ASN A 115 18.57 10.77 -1.62
N SER A 116 18.34 9.66 -2.32
CA SER A 116 19.18 9.23 -3.44
C SER A 116 18.85 9.92 -4.76
N GLY A 117 17.70 10.61 -4.84
CA GLY A 117 17.16 11.14 -6.09
C GLY A 117 16.62 10.06 -7.04
N ALA A 118 16.56 8.80 -6.58
CA ALA A 118 15.98 7.70 -7.33
C ALA A 118 14.44 7.77 -7.33
N VAL A 119 13.84 6.98 -8.22
CA VAL A 119 12.39 6.79 -8.29
C VAL A 119 12.05 5.33 -8.03
N VAL A 120 10.97 5.11 -7.28
CA VAL A 120 10.30 3.81 -7.15
C VAL A 120 8.93 3.93 -7.80
N ALA A 121 8.62 3.05 -8.75
CA ALA A 121 7.26 2.94 -9.26
C ALA A 121 6.40 2.22 -8.20
N PHE A 122 5.26 2.82 -7.85
CA PHE A 122 4.24 2.23 -7.01
C PHE A 122 3.02 1.94 -7.87
N ASP A 123 2.82 0.66 -8.18
CA ASP A 123 1.73 0.24 -9.05
C ASP A 123 0.61 -0.37 -8.22
N ILE A 124 -0.62 -0.17 -8.66
CA ILE A 124 -1.82 -0.86 -8.18
C ILE A 124 -2.45 -1.62 -9.34
N LYS A 125 -2.87 -2.86 -9.10
CA LYS A 125 -3.71 -3.63 -10.02
C LYS A 125 -5.14 -3.54 -9.53
N ASP A 126 -6.03 -3.04 -10.37
CA ASP A 126 -7.43 -2.85 -10.02
C ASP A 126 -8.26 -4.13 -10.23
N LYS A 127 -9.57 -4.05 -9.97
CA LYS A 127 -10.49 -5.19 -10.14
C LYS A 127 -10.61 -5.66 -11.60
N GLY A 128 -10.50 -4.76 -12.56
CA GLY A 128 -10.49 -5.06 -13.99
C GLY A 128 -9.16 -5.67 -14.47
N GLY A 129 -8.18 -5.80 -13.57
CA GLY A 129 -6.84 -6.31 -13.86
C GLY A 129 -5.92 -5.28 -14.52
N GLU A 130 -6.35 -4.03 -14.69
CA GLU A 130 -5.54 -2.95 -15.24
C GLU A 130 -4.58 -2.42 -14.18
N ILE A 131 -3.34 -2.20 -14.60
CA ILE A 131 -2.26 -1.71 -13.73
C ILE A 131 -2.12 -0.20 -13.89
N PHE A 132 -2.18 0.50 -12.78
CA PHE A 132 -1.98 1.94 -12.70
C PHE A 132 -0.74 2.25 -11.87
N ARG A 133 0.01 3.26 -12.26
CA ARG A 133 1.32 3.62 -11.72
C ARG A 133 1.31 5.00 -11.09
N PHE A 134 1.96 5.11 -9.95
CA PHE A 134 2.36 6.34 -9.30
C PHE A 134 3.89 6.32 -9.10
N LEU A 135 4.55 7.48 -9.11
CA LEU A 135 6.01 7.55 -8.94
C LEU A 135 6.34 8.12 -7.56
N LEU A 136 7.08 7.35 -6.77
CA LEU A 136 7.62 7.77 -5.48
C LEU A 136 9.03 8.31 -5.70
N GLU A 137 9.25 9.59 -5.36
CA GLU A 137 10.56 10.23 -5.44
C GLU A 137 11.31 10.10 -4.11
N ASP A 138 12.54 9.59 -4.16
CA ASP A 138 13.43 9.51 -2.99
C ASP A 138 14.23 10.81 -2.81
N ASP A 139 13.50 11.89 -2.49
CA ASP A 139 14.01 13.27 -2.29
C ASP A 139 14.12 13.68 -0.81
N PHE A 140 14.04 12.70 0.09
CA PHE A 140 13.94 12.91 1.53
C PHE A 140 14.73 11.84 2.30
N SER A 141 14.99 12.10 3.58
CA SER A 141 15.66 11.15 4.46
C SER A 141 14.75 10.74 5.62
N GLY A 142 14.77 9.45 5.97
CA GLY A 142 13.94 8.91 7.04
C GLY A 142 12.53 8.54 6.59
N TRP A 143 11.66 8.17 7.53
CA TRP A 143 10.28 7.81 7.23
C TRP A 143 9.44 9.00 6.77
N LYS A 144 8.74 8.83 5.65
CA LYS A 144 7.72 9.75 5.15
C LYS A 144 6.53 8.95 4.66
N GLU A 145 5.33 9.34 5.12
CA GLU A 145 4.09 8.86 4.51
C GLU A 145 3.85 9.66 3.23
N ILE A 146 3.90 8.97 2.09
CA ILE A 146 3.63 9.51 0.76
C ILE A 146 2.17 9.26 0.44
N ILE A 147 1.42 10.33 0.20
CA ILE A 147 0.01 10.25 -0.20
C ILE A 147 -0.03 10.17 -1.73
N CYS A 148 -0.66 9.13 -2.27
CA CYS A 148 -0.78 8.89 -3.70
C CYS A 148 -2.27 9.01 -4.09
N PRO A 149 -2.75 10.22 -4.49
CA PRO A 149 -4.13 10.40 -4.94
C PRO A 149 -4.46 9.50 -6.12
N PHE A 150 -5.60 8.81 -6.10
CA PHE A 150 -5.99 7.89 -7.18
C PHE A 150 -6.06 8.59 -8.55
N GLU A 151 -6.34 9.89 -8.59
CA GLU A 151 -6.37 10.67 -9.84
C GLU A 151 -5.00 11.02 -10.42
N GLN A 152 -3.92 10.82 -9.64
CA GLN A 152 -2.54 11.03 -10.10
C GLN A 152 -1.89 9.73 -10.57
N PHE A 153 -2.56 8.59 -10.37
CA PHE A 153 -2.15 7.35 -11.00
C PHE A 153 -2.42 7.41 -12.50
N PHE A 154 -1.49 6.91 -13.30
CA PHE A 154 -1.63 6.79 -14.75
C PHE A 154 -1.52 5.33 -15.19
N VAL A 155 -2.16 4.95 -16.29
CA VAL A 155 -2.08 3.58 -16.80
C VAL A 155 -0.63 3.22 -17.11
N ARG A 156 -0.18 2.06 -16.61
CA ARG A 156 1.15 1.55 -16.94
C ARG A 156 1.24 1.28 -18.45
N ALA A 157 2.15 1.98 -19.12
CA ALA A 157 2.21 2.01 -20.59
C ALA A 157 3.15 0.97 -21.21
N ASP A 158 4.17 0.52 -20.47
CA ASP A 158 5.18 -0.43 -20.95
C ASP A 158 4.67 -1.87 -20.99
N TRP A 159 3.77 -2.24 -20.09
CA TRP A 159 3.19 -3.58 -20.04
C TRP A 159 1.86 -3.59 -19.26
N GLN A 160 0.94 -4.45 -19.69
CA GLN A 160 -0.35 -4.73 -19.04
C GLN A 160 -0.69 -6.22 -19.22
N PRO A 161 -1.40 -6.86 -18.28
CA PRO A 161 -1.95 -8.19 -18.48
C PRO A 161 -2.82 -8.25 -19.74
N GLU A 162 -2.81 -9.38 -20.45
CA GLU A 162 -3.66 -9.59 -21.63
C GLU A 162 -5.15 -9.55 -21.27
N THR A 163 -5.48 -9.99 -20.05
CA THR A 163 -6.85 -10.06 -19.53
C THR A 163 -7.36 -8.75 -18.93
N ALA A 164 -6.55 -7.68 -18.91
CA ALA A 164 -6.95 -6.40 -18.35
C ALA A 164 -8.05 -5.75 -19.20
N GLU A 165 -9.07 -5.16 -18.55
CA GLU A 165 -10.17 -4.47 -19.25
C GLU A 165 -9.71 -3.23 -20.03
N ARG A 166 -8.63 -2.57 -19.59
CA ARG A 166 -7.99 -1.41 -20.25
C ARG A 166 -8.98 -0.26 -20.50
N ASN A 167 -9.81 0.02 -19.50
CA ASN A 167 -10.83 1.06 -19.55
C ASN A 167 -10.31 2.42 -19.02
N GLN A 168 -9.08 2.46 -18.50
CA GLN A 168 -8.39 3.64 -17.97
C GLN A 168 -9.08 4.25 -16.74
N VAL A 169 -9.90 3.48 -16.05
CA VAL A 169 -10.61 3.85 -14.83
C VAL A 169 -10.22 2.86 -13.74
N ILE A 170 -9.77 3.36 -12.59
CA ILE A 170 -9.46 2.49 -11.46
C ILE A 170 -10.75 1.87 -10.91
N ASP A 171 -10.91 0.56 -11.13
CA ASP A 171 -12.02 -0.23 -10.63
C ASP A 171 -11.72 -0.85 -9.27
N PHE A 172 -12.52 -0.49 -8.26
CA PHE A 172 -12.35 -0.99 -6.90
C PHE A 172 -13.04 -2.36 -6.68
N PRO A 173 -12.51 -3.21 -5.78
CA PRO A 173 -11.33 -2.98 -4.93
C PRO A 173 -10.01 -3.08 -5.69
N VAL A 174 -8.96 -2.44 -5.18
CA VAL A 174 -7.58 -2.74 -5.64
C VAL A 174 -7.29 -4.20 -5.26
N MET A 175 -6.80 -4.97 -6.23
CA MET A 175 -6.49 -6.39 -6.07
C MET A 175 -5.11 -6.63 -5.49
N SER A 176 -4.10 -5.87 -5.96
CA SER A 176 -2.72 -5.96 -5.52
C SER A 176 -2.02 -4.61 -5.66
N PHE A 177 -0.89 -4.46 -4.99
CA PHE A 177 0.05 -3.35 -5.19
C PHE A 177 1.47 -3.88 -5.33
N GLN A 178 2.36 -3.11 -5.96
CA GLN A 178 3.77 -3.47 -6.12
C GLN A 178 4.70 -2.27 -6.13
N PHE A 179 5.94 -2.51 -5.71
CA PHE A 179 7.05 -1.56 -5.79
C PHE A 179 8.06 -2.00 -6.85
N GLU A 180 8.55 -1.04 -7.63
CA GLU A 180 9.60 -1.24 -8.63
C GLU A 180 10.70 -0.19 -8.47
N PRO A 181 11.82 -0.50 -7.79
CA PRO A 181 13.02 0.34 -7.88
C PRO A 181 13.44 0.56 -9.34
N ARG A 182 13.68 1.81 -9.74
CA ARG A 182 13.96 2.17 -11.13
C ARG A 182 15.40 2.61 -11.41
N LEU A 183 16.18 2.92 -10.37
CA LEU A 183 17.56 3.36 -10.54
C LEU A 183 18.50 2.14 -10.64
N PRO A 184 19.24 1.95 -11.74
CA PRO A 184 20.23 0.88 -11.83
C PRO A 184 21.30 1.00 -10.76
N GLY A 185 21.74 -0.13 -10.23
CA GLY A 185 22.71 -0.23 -9.14
C GLY A 185 22.16 -1.03 -7.96
N ILE A 186 22.95 -1.02 -6.88
CA ILE A 186 22.64 -1.73 -5.63
C ILE A 186 21.99 -0.74 -4.66
N GLY A 187 20.91 -1.16 -4.01
CA GLY A 187 20.25 -0.33 -3.03
C GLY A 187 19.41 -1.10 -2.02
N THR A 188 18.84 -0.34 -1.09
CA THR A 188 17.92 -0.85 -0.08
C THR A 188 16.78 0.14 0.09
N TYR A 189 15.55 -0.37 0.09
CA TYR A 189 14.37 0.39 0.48
C TYR A 189 13.64 -0.29 1.63
N TYR A 190 12.92 0.53 2.39
CA TYR A 190 11.98 0.06 3.39
C TYR A 190 10.62 0.67 3.11
N PHE A 191 9.60 -0.18 3.11
CA PHE A 191 8.21 0.22 2.94
C PHE A 191 7.39 -0.29 4.11
N ASP A 192 6.39 0.49 4.49
CA ASP A 192 5.54 0.16 5.61
C ASP A 192 4.17 0.87 5.46
N CYS A 193 3.18 0.40 6.21
CA CYS A 193 1.86 1.03 6.37
C CYS A 193 1.22 1.46 5.04
N VAL A 194 0.86 0.51 4.20
CA VAL A 194 0.01 0.80 3.04
C VAL A 194 -1.40 1.06 3.54
N LYS A 195 -1.97 2.23 3.23
CA LYS A 195 -3.28 2.65 3.76
C LYS A 195 -4.17 3.27 2.70
N LEU A 196 -5.47 3.24 2.94
CA LEU A 196 -6.41 4.15 2.30
C LEU A 196 -6.62 5.39 3.16
N VAL A 197 -6.64 6.56 2.53
CA VAL A 197 -6.82 7.84 3.22
C VAL A 197 -7.86 8.72 2.51
N LYS A 198 -8.63 9.48 3.29
CA LYS A 198 -9.69 10.36 2.78
C LYS A 198 -9.17 11.64 2.11
N THR A 199 -7.91 11.99 2.32
CA THR A 199 -7.29 13.25 1.89
C THR A 199 -6.58 13.09 0.54
N LYS A 200 -6.69 14.11 -0.32
CA LYS A 200 -5.76 14.38 -1.42
C LYS A 200 -4.76 15.41 -0.87
N LYS A 201 -3.48 15.08 -0.75
CA LYS A 201 -2.47 16.10 -0.43
C LYS A 201 -2.05 16.78 -1.73
#